data_AF-A0A3G8GVG5-F1
#
_entry.id   AF-A0A3G8GVG5-F1
#
_cell.length_a   1.000
_cell.length_b   1.000
_cell.length_c   1.000
_cell.angle_alpha   90.00
_cell.angle_beta   90.00
_cell.angle_gamma   90.00
#
_symmetry.space_group_name_H-M   'P 1'
#
loop_
_entity.id
_entity.type
_entity.pdbx_description
1 polymer ?
#
loop_
_entity_poly.entity_id
_entity_poly.type
_entity_poly.pdbx_seq_one_letter_code
_entity_poly.pdbx_strand_id
1 'polypeptide(L)'
;MQTGLRLYQAIIDQSQALGIDFDAAAHSCGVGADLLMSCFDEPTHTKPHDLYDVLTRRRIDAISSFLDCSGFRVFLLADVFKWEDYSLISGSGLFAGPSTADVTRANEAALYLHSVVSADVFGSPEFIVGEFIAATWSKTLAEACTKVAVSYRKLLAWKNGVATPELSDIEEIKLMASAMEVGTPMVMGGLGLLKYEDFLLHGTRIDIEHELNAALEVEIW
;
A
#
# COMPACT_ATOMS: atom_id res chain seq x y z
N MET A 1 5.96 -16.52 4.44
CA MET A 1 6.82 -15.34 4.26
C MET A 1 6.22 -14.26 5.13
N GLN A 2 6.98 -13.69 6.04
CA GLN A 2 6.50 -12.64 6.93
C GLN A 2 6.36 -11.34 6.11
N THR A 3 5.26 -10.62 6.33
CA THR A 3 4.93 -9.40 5.61
C THR A 3 6.00 -8.34 5.85
N GLY A 4 6.54 -7.76 4.78
CA GLY A 4 7.43 -6.62 4.85
C GLY A 4 8.87 -6.93 5.23
N LEU A 5 9.32 -8.19 5.11
CA LEU A 5 10.73 -8.55 5.33
C LEU A 5 11.69 -7.76 4.44
N ARG A 6 11.29 -7.43 3.20
CA ARG A 6 12.09 -6.58 2.31
C ARG A 6 12.25 -5.17 2.85
N LEU A 7 11.22 -4.62 3.48
CA LEU A 7 11.31 -3.32 4.13
C LEU A 7 12.31 -3.34 5.27
N TYR A 8 12.24 -4.36 6.11
CA TYR A 8 13.18 -4.53 7.22
C TYR A 8 14.62 -4.62 6.72
N GLN A 9 14.86 -5.47 5.73
CA GLN A 9 16.18 -5.64 5.13
C GLN A 9 16.69 -4.36 4.47
N ALA A 10 15.85 -3.63 3.72
CA ALA A 10 16.23 -2.36 3.11
C ALA A 10 16.68 -1.32 4.16
N ILE A 11 16.04 -1.28 5.33
CA ILE A 11 16.45 -0.41 6.44
C ILE A 11 17.81 -0.85 6.99
N ILE A 12 18.05 -2.16 7.14
CA ILE A 12 19.35 -2.69 7.58
C ILE A 12 20.44 -2.34 6.56
N ASP A 13 20.23 -2.61 5.28
CA ASP A 13 21.20 -2.35 4.22
C ASP A 13 21.57 -0.86 4.17
N GLN A 14 20.57 0.02 4.27
CA GLN A 14 20.80 1.46 4.32
C GLN A 14 21.54 1.90 5.59
N SER A 15 21.25 1.29 6.74
CA SER A 15 21.98 1.57 7.99
C SER A 15 23.47 1.23 7.86
N GLN A 16 23.78 0.09 7.21
CA GLN A 16 25.15 -0.35 6.96
C GLN A 16 25.85 0.57 5.95
N ALA A 17 25.16 0.98 4.87
CA ALA A 17 25.70 1.89 3.88
C ALA A 17 26.05 3.27 4.48
N LEU A 18 25.25 3.75 5.43
CA LEU A 18 25.48 5.01 6.15
C LEU A 18 26.45 4.87 7.33
N GLY A 19 26.81 3.65 7.73
CA GLY A 19 27.69 3.38 8.87
C GLY A 19 27.08 3.77 10.22
N ILE A 20 25.75 3.70 10.35
CA ILE A 20 25.02 3.98 11.60
C ILE A 20 24.53 2.67 12.23
N ASP A 21 24.25 2.71 13.53
CA ASP A 21 23.61 1.57 14.19
C ASP A 21 22.13 1.44 13.79
N PHE A 22 21.59 0.24 13.99
CA PHE A 22 20.20 -0.04 13.67
C PHE A 22 19.23 0.79 14.52
N ASP A 23 19.59 1.11 15.77
CA ASP A 23 18.79 1.96 16.65
C ASP A 23 18.60 3.37 16.08
N ALA A 24 19.67 4.00 15.57
CA ALA A 24 19.60 5.30 14.90
C ALA A 24 18.84 5.21 13.57
N ALA A 25 18.98 4.12 12.82
CA ALA A 25 18.22 3.90 11.58
C ALA A 25 16.71 3.79 11.86
N ALA A 26 16.31 2.96 12.83
CA ALA A 26 14.93 2.83 13.25
C ALA A 26 14.36 4.17 13.75
N HIS A 27 15.13 4.90 14.55
CA HIS A 27 14.74 6.22 15.02
C HIS A 27 14.51 7.22 13.86
N SER A 28 15.37 7.19 12.85
CA SER A 28 15.23 8.00 11.63
C SER A 28 13.99 7.63 10.83
N CYS A 29 13.58 6.35 10.87
CA CYS A 29 12.31 5.85 10.32
C CYS A 29 11.08 6.21 11.19
N GLY A 30 11.26 6.89 12.34
CA GLY A 30 10.18 7.26 13.25
C GLY A 30 9.60 6.09 14.06
N VAL A 31 10.39 5.03 14.25
CA VAL A 31 10.03 3.82 15.00
C VAL A 31 11.11 3.50 16.05
N GLY A 32 10.74 2.93 17.20
CA GLY A 32 11.75 2.39 18.10
C GLY A 32 12.30 1.07 17.56
N ALA A 33 13.58 0.78 17.73
CA ALA A 33 14.19 -0.46 17.25
C ALA A 33 13.48 -1.71 17.76
N ASP A 34 13.24 -1.81 19.08
CA ASP A 34 12.48 -2.90 19.68
C ASP A 34 11.09 -3.07 19.04
N LEU A 35 10.39 -1.97 18.78
CA LEU A 35 9.07 -2.02 18.15
C LEU A 35 9.16 -2.52 16.71
N LEU A 36 10.13 -2.04 15.93
CA LEU A 36 10.33 -2.45 14.55
C LEU A 36 10.75 -3.93 14.46
N MET A 37 11.71 -4.34 15.28
CA MET A 37 12.15 -5.73 15.42
C MET A 37 11.01 -6.66 15.84
N SER A 38 10.09 -6.19 16.70
CA SER A 38 8.93 -6.98 17.10
C SER A 38 7.93 -7.27 15.99
N CYS A 39 8.02 -6.57 14.84
CA CYS A 39 7.24 -6.89 13.64
C CYS A 39 7.81 -8.09 12.85
N PHE A 40 9.07 -8.46 13.10
CA PHE A 40 9.84 -9.42 12.30
C PHE A 40 10.33 -10.63 13.11
N ASP A 41 9.66 -10.94 14.23
CA ASP A 41 9.98 -12.06 15.14
C ASP A 41 11.41 -12.06 15.71
N GLU A 42 12.07 -10.91 15.68
CA GLU A 42 13.38 -10.73 16.30
C GLU A 42 13.28 -10.73 17.83
N PRO A 43 14.30 -11.21 18.56
CA PRO A 43 14.30 -11.24 20.01
C PRO A 43 14.24 -9.81 20.57
N THR A 44 13.11 -9.44 21.16
CA THR A 44 12.89 -8.11 21.74
C THR A 44 12.27 -8.20 23.14
N HIS A 45 12.27 -7.08 23.85
CA HIS A 45 11.56 -6.95 25.13
C HIS A 45 10.05 -6.67 24.97
N THR A 46 9.58 -6.53 23.72
CA THR A 46 8.21 -6.18 23.37
C THR A 46 7.44 -7.38 22.83
N LYS A 47 6.10 -7.33 22.92
CA LYS A 47 5.24 -8.33 22.27
C LYS A 47 5.34 -8.19 20.75
N PRO A 48 5.09 -9.26 19.97
CA PRO A 48 4.98 -9.15 18.52
C PRO A 48 3.88 -8.17 18.10
N HIS A 49 4.13 -7.39 17.04
CA HIS A 49 3.17 -6.44 16.47
C HIS A 49 2.98 -6.69 14.98
N ASP A 50 1.79 -6.40 14.47
CA ASP A 50 1.58 -6.37 13.02
C ASP A 50 2.29 -5.15 12.40
N LEU A 51 2.99 -5.35 11.29
CA LEU A 51 3.71 -4.27 10.60
C LEU A 51 2.74 -3.15 10.17
N TYR A 52 1.54 -3.49 9.73
CA TYR A 52 0.56 -2.52 9.24
C TYR A 52 -0.08 -1.69 10.36
N ASP A 53 -0.10 -2.19 11.60
CA ASP A 53 -0.44 -1.38 12.78
C ASP A 53 0.67 -0.37 13.12
N VAL A 54 1.92 -0.70 12.77
CA VAL A 54 3.08 0.15 13.04
C VAL A 54 3.30 1.17 11.92
N LEU A 55 3.04 0.85 10.65
CA LEU A 55 3.26 1.73 9.50
C LEU A 55 2.19 2.82 9.35
N THR A 56 2.23 3.82 10.24
CA THR A 56 1.42 5.04 10.08
C THR A 56 1.93 5.90 8.93
N ARG A 57 1.09 6.81 8.39
CA ARG A 57 1.48 7.73 7.31
C ARG A 57 2.79 8.47 7.59
N ARG A 58 2.93 9.00 8.82
CA ARG A 58 4.15 9.69 9.27
C ARG A 58 5.40 8.81 9.20
N ARG A 59 5.26 7.52 9.50
CA ARG A 59 6.37 6.56 9.46
C ARG A 59 6.71 6.16 8.03
N ILE A 60 5.71 5.99 7.15
CA ILE A 60 5.95 5.76 5.72
C ILE A 60 6.75 6.93 5.13
N ASP A 61 6.38 8.17 5.45
CA ASP A 61 7.11 9.37 5.01
C ASP A 61 8.55 9.40 5.53
N ALA A 62 8.75 9.06 6.81
CA ALA A 62 10.07 9.01 7.44
C ALA A 62 10.96 7.91 6.83
N ILE A 63 10.39 6.74 6.57
CA ILE A 63 11.09 5.62 5.94
C ILE A 63 11.46 5.96 4.49
N SER A 64 10.54 6.53 3.72
CA SER A 64 10.80 7.02 2.36
C SER A 64 11.97 8.02 2.35
N SER A 65 12.00 8.95 3.31
CA SER A 65 13.11 9.89 3.45
C SER A 65 14.42 9.23 3.90
N PHE A 66 14.38 8.20 4.74
CA PHE A 66 15.58 7.49 5.22
C PHE A 66 16.22 6.62 4.12
N LEU A 67 15.37 5.92 3.36
CA LEU A 67 15.78 5.05 2.25
C LEU A 67 16.05 5.81 0.95
N ASP A 68 15.83 7.14 0.95
CA ASP A 68 15.91 8.00 -0.23
C ASP A 68 15.13 7.45 -1.44
N CYS A 69 13.88 7.05 -1.17
CA CYS A 69 13.01 6.41 -2.16
C CYS A 69 11.59 6.97 -2.14
N SER A 70 10.78 6.59 -3.12
CA SER A 70 9.38 7.02 -3.18
C SER A 70 8.54 6.35 -2.08
N GLY A 71 7.45 7.01 -1.66
CA GLY A 71 6.47 6.39 -0.76
C GLY A 71 5.86 5.12 -1.37
N PHE A 72 5.72 5.09 -2.70
CA PHE A 72 5.30 3.90 -3.44
C PHE A 72 6.25 2.71 -3.22
N ARG A 73 7.58 2.93 -3.21
CA ARG A 73 8.55 1.87 -2.91
C ARG A 73 8.36 1.31 -1.51
N VAL A 74 8.03 2.16 -0.53
CA VAL A 74 7.79 1.71 0.85
C VAL A 74 6.59 0.76 0.90
N PHE A 75 5.50 1.03 0.18
CA PHE A 75 4.36 0.11 0.09
C PHE A 75 4.72 -1.23 -0.56
N LEU A 76 5.57 -1.21 -1.60
CA LEU A 76 6.06 -2.43 -2.24
C LEU A 76 6.93 -3.26 -1.29
N LEU A 77 7.90 -2.62 -0.61
CA LEU A 77 8.80 -3.26 0.34
C LEU A 77 8.04 -3.82 1.56
N ALA A 78 6.94 -3.19 1.95
CA ALA A 78 6.05 -3.63 3.03
C ALA A 78 5.10 -4.76 2.62
N ASP A 79 5.17 -5.27 1.38
CA ASP A 79 4.26 -6.28 0.80
C ASP A 79 2.77 -5.88 0.83
N VAL A 80 2.48 -4.57 0.76
CA VAL A 80 1.09 -4.05 0.74
C VAL A 80 0.37 -4.42 -0.53
N PHE A 81 1.06 -4.34 -1.67
CA PHE A 81 0.54 -4.74 -2.96
C PHE A 81 1.03 -6.14 -3.34
N LYS A 82 0.10 -7.08 -3.46
CA LYS A 82 0.36 -8.45 -3.89
C LYS A 82 0.15 -8.59 -5.40
N TRP A 83 0.73 -9.64 -5.97
CA TRP A 83 0.55 -9.93 -7.40
C TRP A 83 -0.93 -10.10 -7.80
N GLU A 84 -1.75 -10.62 -6.88
CA GLU A 84 -3.20 -10.74 -7.01
C GLU A 84 -3.88 -9.39 -7.27
N ASP A 85 -3.38 -8.30 -6.65
CA ASP A 85 -3.92 -6.95 -6.83
C ASP A 85 -3.72 -6.41 -8.26
N TYR A 86 -2.72 -6.92 -8.98
CA TYR A 86 -2.44 -6.57 -10.38
C TYR A 86 -3.16 -7.49 -11.38
N SER A 87 -3.46 -8.73 -10.97
CA SER A 87 -4.04 -9.77 -11.86
C SER A 87 -5.51 -9.56 -12.23
N LEU A 88 -6.25 -8.74 -11.46
CA LEU A 88 -7.67 -8.42 -11.66
C LEU A 88 -7.94 -7.67 -12.98
N ILE A 89 -6.89 -7.21 -13.67
CA ILE A 89 -6.96 -6.40 -14.89
C ILE A 89 -7.08 -7.27 -16.15
N SER A 90 -6.69 -8.54 -16.08
CA SER A 90 -6.94 -9.46 -17.21
C SER A 90 -8.43 -9.70 -17.48
N GLY A 91 -9.31 -9.32 -16.54
CA GLY A 91 -10.77 -9.46 -16.65
C GLY A 91 -11.59 -8.16 -16.62
N SER A 92 -11.06 -7.04 -16.11
CA SER A 92 -11.85 -5.81 -15.97
C SER A 92 -11.96 -5.04 -17.29
N GLY A 93 -13.18 -4.85 -17.81
CA GLY A 93 -13.46 -4.13 -19.06
C GLY A 93 -13.14 -2.64 -19.09
N LEU A 94 -12.54 -2.08 -18.03
CA LEU A 94 -12.11 -0.69 -17.92
C LEU A 94 -10.80 -0.38 -18.68
N PHE A 95 -9.99 -1.39 -19.02
CA PHE A 95 -8.62 -1.20 -19.51
C PHE A 95 -8.27 -2.04 -20.76
N ALA A 96 -9.21 -2.19 -21.70
CA ALA A 96 -8.99 -2.95 -22.93
C ALA A 96 -8.02 -2.22 -23.90
N GLY A 97 -6.72 -2.41 -23.72
CA GLY A 97 -5.69 -2.21 -24.73
C GLY A 97 -5.33 -3.53 -25.45
N PRO A 98 -4.79 -3.49 -26.68
CA PRO A 98 -4.55 -4.68 -27.48
C PRO A 98 -3.51 -5.58 -26.82
N SER A 99 -3.89 -6.83 -26.56
CA SER A 99 -3.01 -7.83 -25.99
C SER A 99 -1.94 -8.26 -26.98
N THR A 100 -0.68 -8.09 -26.59
CA THR A 100 0.45 -8.82 -27.17
C THR A 100 1.05 -9.68 -26.08
N ALA A 101 1.11 -10.98 -26.36
CA ALA A 101 1.77 -11.98 -25.53
C ALA A 101 3.24 -11.59 -25.26
N ASP A 102 3.72 -11.98 -24.08
CA ASP A 102 5.07 -11.74 -23.50
C ASP A 102 5.37 -10.31 -23.03
N VAL A 103 4.50 -9.79 -22.15
CA VAL A 103 4.81 -8.67 -21.28
C VAL A 103 5.18 -9.23 -19.91
N THR A 104 6.39 -8.95 -19.43
CA THR A 104 6.83 -9.30 -18.07
C THR A 104 5.81 -8.79 -17.07
N ARG A 105 5.42 -9.63 -16.09
CA ARG A 105 4.49 -9.30 -14.99
C ARG A 105 4.73 -7.89 -14.40
N ALA A 106 6.00 -7.49 -14.25
CA ALA A 106 6.37 -6.13 -13.81
C ALA A 106 5.76 -5.00 -14.67
N ASN A 107 5.75 -5.15 -15.98
CA ASN A 107 5.29 -4.12 -16.92
C ASN A 107 3.75 -4.01 -16.91
N GLU A 108 3.02 -5.12 -16.75
CA GLU A 108 1.55 -5.09 -16.58
C GLU A 108 1.16 -4.36 -15.29
N ALA A 109 1.86 -4.64 -14.18
CA ALA A 109 1.65 -3.94 -12.91
C ALA A 109 2.02 -2.45 -13.00
N ALA A 110 3.10 -2.10 -13.70
CA ALA A 110 3.51 -0.72 -13.91
C ALA A 110 2.46 0.07 -14.72
N LEU A 111 1.97 -0.50 -15.84
CA LEU A 111 0.92 0.11 -16.67
C LEU A 111 -0.37 0.36 -15.89
N TYR A 112 -0.76 -0.59 -15.05
CA TYR A 112 -1.91 -0.43 -14.16
C TYR A 112 -1.75 0.74 -13.20
N LEU A 113 -0.65 0.77 -12.45
CA LEU A 113 -0.41 1.80 -11.47
C LEU A 113 -0.28 3.18 -12.13
N HIS A 114 0.28 3.25 -13.34
CA HIS A 114 0.24 4.47 -14.15
C HIS A 114 -1.19 4.94 -14.41
N SER A 115 -2.11 4.02 -14.69
CA SER A 115 -3.53 4.32 -14.90
C SER A 115 -4.20 4.80 -13.60
N VAL A 116 -3.92 4.16 -12.46
CA VAL A 116 -4.41 4.59 -11.13
C VAL A 116 -3.99 6.02 -10.83
N VAL A 117 -2.71 6.34 -11.04
CA VAL A 117 -2.18 7.70 -10.82
C VAL A 117 -2.83 8.72 -11.75
N SER A 118 -3.18 8.31 -12.97
CA SER A 118 -3.76 9.20 -13.99
C SER A 118 -5.27 9.39 -13.85
N ALA A 119 -5.95 8.51 -13.11
CA ALA A 119 -7.39 8.58 -12.88
C ALA A 119 -7.82 9.70 -11.91
N ASP A 120 -6.86 10.33 -11.22
CA ASP A 120 -7.07 11.46 -10.31
C ASP A 120 -8.14 11.22 -9.24
N VAL A 121 -8.20 9.98 -8.74
CA VAL A 121 -9.18 9.56 -7.73
C VAL A 121 -8.71 9.81 -6.30
N PHE A 122 -7.52 10.39 -6.10
CA PHE A 122 -6.87 10.47 -4.78
C PHE A 122 -7.68 11.28 -3.76
N GLY A 123 -7.80 10.75 -2.53
CA GLY A 123 -8.37 11.48 -1.41
C GLY A 123 -9.87 11.80 -1.54
N SER A 124 -10.63 10.93 -2.20
CA SER A 124 -12.09 11.04 -2.39
C SER A 124 -12.85 9.86 -1.75
N PRO A 125 -12.83 9.71 -0.40
CA PRO A 125 -13.41 8.55 0.27
C PRO A 125 -14.93 8.44 0.08
N GLU A 126 -15.63 9.56 -0.05
CA GLU A 126 -17.06 9.60 -0.34
C GLU A 126 -17.41 9.01 -1.70
N PHE A 127 -16.55 9.22 -2.70
CA PHE A 127 -16.68 8.67 -4.04
C PHE A 127 -16.46 7.16 -4.01
N ILE A 128 -15.35 6.70 -3.43
CA ILE A 128 -15.04 5.26 -3.33
C ILE A 128 -16.11 4.50 -2.54
N VAL A 129 -16.59 5.05 -1.43
CA VAL A 129 -17.68 4.41 -0.66
C VAL A 129 -19.00 4.42 -1.46
N GLY A 130 -19.23 5.43 -2.31
CA GLY A 130 -20.34 5.46 -3.25
C GLY A 130 -20.26 4.33 -4.28
N GLU A 131 -19.10 4.18 -4.92
CA GLU A 131 -18.84 3.11 -5.90
C GLU A 131 -18.95 1.72 -5.28
N PHE A 132 -18.49 1.54 -4.04
CA PHE A 132 -18.67 0.30 -3.28
C PHE A 132 -20.15 -0.08 -3.07
N ILE A 133 -21.00 0.90 -2.74
CA ILE A 133 -22.45 0.67 -2.61
C ILE A 133 -23.05 0.25 -3.96
N ALA A 134 -22.63 0.89 -5.05
CA ALA A 134 -23.10 0.59 -6.39
C ALA A 134 -22.65 -0.80 -6.87
N ALA A 135 -21.37 -1.14 -6.71
CA ALA A 135 -20.79 -2.40 -7.14
C ALA A 135 -21.40 -3.61 -6.40
N THR A 136 -21.80 -3.44 -5.14
CA THR A 136 -22.48 -4.50 -4.38
C THR A 136 -23.99 -4.59 -4.65
N TRP A 137 -24.50 -3.83 -5.62
CA TRP A 137 -25.93 -3.73 -5.96
C TRP A 137 -26.79 -3.42 -4.73
N SER A 138 -26.29 -2.53 -3.87
CA SER A 138 -26.91 -2.21 -2.58
C SER A 138 -27.59 -0.85 -2.62
N LYS A 139 -28.66 -0.65 -1.85
CA LYS A 139 -29.32 0.66 -1.73
C LYS A 139 -28.70 1.53 -0.65
N THR A 140 -28.01 0.91 0.30
CA THR A 140 -27.43 1.59 1.46
C THR A 140 -26.04 1.05 1.78
N LEU A 141 -25.24 1.85 2.49
CA LEU A 141 -23.93 1.43 2.98
C LEU A 141 -24.04 0.22 3.93
N ALA A 142 -25.05 0.18 4.80
CA ALA A 142 -25.24 -0.93 5.73
C ALA A 142 -25.49 -2.27 5.00
N GLU A 143 -26.26 -2.26 3.91
CA GLU A 143 -26.49 -3.44 3.08
C GLU A 143 -25.20 -3.90 2.40
N ALA A 144 -24.44 -2.96 1.80
CA ALA A 144 -23.16 -3.26 1.16
C ALA A 144 -22.15 -3.88 2.14
N CYS A 145 -22.00 -3.28 3.32
CA CYS A 145 -21.14 -3.78 4.38
C CYS A 145 -21.52 -5.19 4.85
N THR A 146 -22.81 -5.49 4.91
CA THR A 146 -23.29 -6.83 5.31
C THR A 146 -22.96 -7.88 4.25
N LYS A 147 -23.10 -7.56 2.96
CA LYS A 147 -22.78 -8.48 1.85
C LYS A 147 -21.30 -8.85 1.78
N VAL A 148 -20.44 -7.87 2.06
CA VAL A 148 -18.97 -8.01 1.91
C VAL A 148 -18.28 -8.30 3.24
N ALA A 149 -19.03 -8.34 4.34
CA ALA A 149 -18.53 -8.57 5.70
C ALA A 149 -17.45 -7.57 6.16
N VAL A 150 -17.67 -6.27 5.90
CA VAL A 150 -16.80 -5.16 6.34
C VAL A 150 -17.51 -4.27 7.37
N SER A 151 -16.75 -3.49 8.14
CA SER A 151 -17.31 -2.64 9.20
C SER A 151 -18.07 -1.42 8.68
N TYR A 152 -19.40 -1.43 8.87
CA TYR A 152 -20.25 -0.27 8.58
C TYR A 152 -19.78 1.01 9.27
N ARG A 153 -19.39 0.92 10.55
CA ARG A 153 -19.00 2.09 11.35
C ARG A 153 -17.71 2.74 10.81
N LYS A 154 -16.74 1.93 10.39
CA LYS A 154 -15.48 2.42 9.82
C LYS A 154 -15.72 3.09 8.47
N LEU A 155 -16.39 2.41 7.54
CA LEU A 155 -16.66 2.96 6.21
C LEU A 155 -17.51 4.24 6.27
N LEU A 156 -18.48 4.32 7.21
CA LEU A 156 -19.25 5.54 7.42
C LEU A 156 -18.36 6.69 7.96
N ALA A 157 -17.42 6.40 8.86
CA ALA A 157 -16.50 7.39 9.38
C ALA A 157 -15.54 7.91 8.28
N TRP A 158 -15.03 7.02 7.42
CA TRP A 158 -14.21 7.39 6.27
C TRP A 158 -14.99 8.24 5.27
N LYS A 159 -16.19 7.80 4.88
CA LYS A 159 -17.09 8.53 3.97
C LYS A 159 -17.35 9.96 4.42
N ASN A 160 -17.49 10.17 5.72
CA ASN A 160 -17.81 11.47 6.30
C ASN A 160 -16.57 12.28 6.71
N GLY A 161 -15.35 11.80 6.42
CA GLY A 161 -14.10 12.45 6.81
C GLY A 161 -13.87 12.53 8.33
N VAL A 162 -14.57 11.71 9.12
CA VAL A 162 -14.44 11.66 10.59
C VAL A 162 -13.18 10.90 11.01
N ALA A 163 -12.78 9.91 10.22
CA ALA A 163 -11.56 9.14 10.40
C ALA A 163 -10.85 8.95 9.07
N THR A 164 -9.54 8.80 9.11
CA THR A 164 -8.72 8.45 7.95
C THR A 164 -8.38 6.97 8.00
N PRO A 165 -8.51 6.23 6.87
CA PRO A 165 -8.05 4.84 6.79
C PRO A 165 -6.56 4.72 7.09
N GLU A 166 -6.16 3.63 7.74
CA GLU A 166 -4.77 3.29 8.03
C GLU A 166 -4.39 1.96 7.36
N LEU A 167 -3.09 1.61 7.32
CA LEU A 167 -2.65 0.32 6.76
C LEU A 167 -3.21 -0.87 7.54
N SER A 168 -3.50 -0.71 8.83
CA SER A 168 -4.20 -1.72 9.64
C SER A 168 -5.60 -2.09 9.12
N ASP A 169 -6.20 -1.23 8.28
CA ASP A 169 -7.49 -1.47 7.64
C ASP A 169 -7.37 -2.24 6.31
N ILE A 170 -6.17 -2.67 5.90
CA ILE A 170 -5.91 -3.19 4.55
C ILE A 170 -6.79 -4.40 4.17
N GLU A 171 -7.15 -5.25 5.12
CA GLU A 171 -7.99 -6.41 4.84
C GLU A 171 -9.43 -5.99 4.48
N GLU A 172 -9.98 -4.95 5.14
CA GLU A 172 -11.28 -4.39 4.74
C GLU A 172 -11.19 -3.68 3.40
N ILE A 173 -10.08 -3.00 3.11
CA ILE A 173 -9.82 -2.33 1.83
C ILE A 173 -9.74 -3.35 0.69
N LYS A 174 -9.06 -4.49 0.89
CA LYS A 174 -9.01 -5.59 -0.09
C LYS A 174 -10.37 -6.22 -0.36
N LEU A 175 -11.17 -6.41 0.69
CA LEU A 175 -12.54 -6.90 0.54
C LEU A 175 -13.40 -5.92 -0.27
N MET A 176 -13.27 -4.61 -0.04
CA MET A 176 -13.91 -3.58 -0.85
C MET A 176 -13.45 -3.65 -2.31
N ALA A 177 -12.14 -3.70 -2.56
CA ALA A 177 -11.55 -3.76 -3.89
C ALA A 177 -12.06 -4.98 -4.68
N SER A 178 -12.06 -6.15 -4.05
CA SER A 178 -12.60 -7.39 -4.61
C SER A 178 -14.09 -7.28 -4.96
N ALA A 179 -14.92 -6.74 -4.06
CA ALA A 179 -16.34 -6.53 -4.30
C ALA A 179 -16.63 -5.49 -5.40
N MET A 180 -15.70 -4.58 -5.63
CA MET A 180 -15.77 -3.56 -6.69
C MET A 180 -15.18 -4.04 -8.01
N GLU A 181 -14.53 -5.21 -8.04
CA GLU A 181 -13.76 -5.71 -9.18
C GLU A 181 -12.71 -4.69 -9.68
N VAL A 182 -12.11 -3.94 -8.74
CA VAL A 182 -11.01 -3.02 -9.00
C VAL A 182 -9.78 -3.44 -8.19
N GLY A 183 -8.59 -3.00 -8.58
CA GLY A 183 -7.39 -3.30 -7.81
C GLY A 183 -7.28 -2.48 -6.52
N THR A 184 -6.69 -3.07 -5.48
CA THR A 184 -6.47 -2.45 -4.16
C THR A 184 -5.84 -1.05 -4.21
N PRO A 185 -4.85 -0.75 -5.08
CA PRO A 185 -4.30 0.61 -5.20
C PRO A 185 -5.32 1.69 -5.55
N MET A 186 -6.36 1.37 -6.33
CA MET A 186 -7.40 2.34 -6.70
C MET A 186 -8.27 2.71 -5.49
N VAL A 187 -8.64 1.71 -4.69
CA VAL A 187 -9.40 1.92 -3.45
C VAL A 187 -8.53 2.66 -2.43
N MET A 188 -7.26 2.26 -2.25
CA MET A 188 -6.33 2.95 -1.36
C MET A 188 -6.10 4.42 -1.77
N GLY A 189 -5.99 4.68 -3.07
CA GLY A 189 -5.87 6.01 -3.64
C GLY A 189 -7.06 6.88 -3.28
N GLY A 190 -8.28 6.41 -3.59
CA GLY A 190 -9.48 7.18 -3.27
C GLY A 190 -9.81 7.27 -1.78
N LEU A 191 -9.34 6.33 -0.97
CA LEU A 191 -9.38 6.45 0.48
C LEU A 191 -8.33 7.40 1.07
N GLY A 192 -7.36 7.87 0.25
CA GLY A 192 -6.30 8.79 0.67
C GLY A 192 -5.15 8.15 1.46
N LEU A 193 -5.11 6.81 1.51
CA LEU A 193 -4.03 6.05 2.14
C LEU A 193 -2.76 6.04 1.25
N LEU A 194 -3.00 5.82 -0.04
CA LEU A 194 -2.04 6.05 -1.12
C LEU A 194 -2.29 7.46 -1.68
N LYS A 195 -1.25 8.27 -1.81
CA LYS A 195 -1.36 9.66 -2.25
C LYS A 195 -0.56 9.91 -3.53
N TYR A 196 -0.85 11.02 -4.21
CA TYR A 196 -0.09 11.42 -5.39
C TYR A 196 1.41 11.60 -5.08
N GLU A 197 1.72 12.14 -3.90
CA GLU A 197 3.10 12.38 -3.46
C GLU A 197 3.91 11.09 -3.30
N ASP A 198 3.25 9.95 -3.06
CA ASP A 198 3.92 8.64 -3.00
C ASP A 198 4.53 8.24 -4.36
N PHE A 199 4.08 8.87 -5.45
CA PHE A 199 4.58 8.66 -6.80
C PHE A 199 5.62 9.70 -7.25
N LEU A 200 6.13 10.49 -6.32
CA LEU A 200 7.16 11.49 -6.56
C LEU A 200 8.46 11.14 -5.80
N LEU A 201 9.60 11.37 -6.44
CA LEU A 201 10.92 11.36 -5.80
C LEU A 201 11.62 12.66 -6.15
N HIS A 202 12.04 13.41 -5.13
CA HIS A 202 12.59 14.78 -5.26
C HIS A 202 11.71 15.70 -6.14
N GLY A 203 10.39 15.57 -6.04
CA GLY A 203 9.42 16.35 -6.81
C GLY A 203 9.26 15.92 -8.28
N THR A 204 9.94 14.87 -8.72
CA THR A 204 9.82 14.31 -10.07
C THR A 204 9.00 13.02 -10.02
N ARG A 205 8.13 12.80 -11.01
CA ARG A 205 7.36 11.56 -11.13
C ARG A 205 8.31 10.38 -11.31
N ILE A 206 8.11 9.34 -10.50
CA ILE A 206 8.91 8.12 -10.57
C ILE A 206 8.56 7.26 -11.80
N ASP A 207 9.54 6.48 -12.24
CA ASP A 207 9.31 5.35 -13.13
C ASP A 207 8.83 4.17 -12.29
N ILE A 208 7.58 3.75 -12.49
CA ILE A 208 6.95 2.71 -11.67
C ILE A 208 7.61 1.35 -11.88
N GLU A 209 8.04 1.04 -13.09
CA GLU A 209 8.71 -0.22 -13.40
C GLU A 209 10.07 -0.28 -12.70
N HIS A 210 10.81 0.84 -12.72
CA HIS A 210 12.07 0.95 -11.98
C HIS A 210 11.88 0.76 -10.47
N GLU A 211 10.86 1.38 -9.88
CA GLU A 211 10.57 1.28 -8.45
C GLU A 211 10.17 -0.14 -8.03
N LEU A 212 9.39 -0.82 -8.88
CA LEU A 212 8.99 -2.21 -8.67
C LEU A 212 10.19 -3.16 -8.74
N ASN A 213 11.08 -2.97 -9.72
CA ASN A 213 12.32 -3.75 -9.83
C ASN A 213 13.25 -3.48 -8.64
N ALA A 214 13.46 -2.23 -8.26
CA ALA A 214 14.30 -1.87 -7.13
C ALA A 214 13.79 -2.45 -5.79
N ALA A 215 12.47 -2.55 -5.60
CA ALA A 215 11.91 -3.22 -4.43
C ALA A 215 12.13 -4.74 -4.47
N LEU A 216 12.08 -5.37 -5.64
CA LEU A 216 12.30 -6.81 -5.81
C LEU A 216 13.77 -7.23 -5.69
N GLU A 217 14.70 -6.32 -5.99
CA GLU A 217 16.15 -6.53 -5.90
C GLU A 217 16.68 -6.60 -4.45
N VAL A 218 15.89 -6.21 -3.45
CA VAL A 218 16.28 -6.35 -2.04
C VAL A 218 16.39 -7.83 -1.67
N GLU A 219 17.61 -8.28 -1.41
CA GLU A 219 17.95 -9.66 -1.06
C GLU A 219 17.63 -9.95 0.41
N ILE A 220 16.68 -10.84 0.67
CA ILE A 220 16.34 -11.28 2.03
C ILE A 220 17.29 -12.41 2.44
N TRP A 221 18.00 -12.24 3.55
CA TRP A 221 18.96 -13.21 4.10
C TRP A 221 18.38 -14.02 5.25
#